data_AF-A0A251P5Q6-F1
#
_entry.id   AF-A0A251P5Q6-F1
#
_cell.length_a   1.000
_cell.length_b   1.000
_cell.length_c   1.000
_cell.angle_alpha   90.00
_cell.angle_beta   90.00
_cell.angle_gamma   90.00
#
_symmetry.space_group_name_H-M   'P 1'
#
loop_
_entity.id
_entity.type
_entity.pdbx_description
1 polymer ?
#
loop_
_entity_poly.entity_id
_entity_poly.type
_entity_poly.pdbx_seq_one_letter_code
_entity_poly.pdbx_strand_id
1 'polypeptide(L)' 'MSRKSSTTVPAFAFCFLSLLSFAYSNTTNDKIYLTGLVYCDNCQLKSMTEISKMIPSATVRLECREGGT' A
#
# COMPACT_ATOMS: atom_id res chain seq x y z
N MET A 1 19.99 -46.14 28.32
CA MET A 1 18.61 -45.61 28.32
C MET A 1 18.59 -44.26 27.62
N SER A 2 17.79 -44.19 26.54
CA SER A 2 17.28 -43.04 25.77
C SER A 2 17.90 -41.64 26.02
N ARG A 3 18.70 -41.15 25.06
CA ARG A 3 18.83 -39.70 24.83
C ARG A 3 17.47 -39.21 24.38
N LYS A 4 16.68 -38.66 25.30
CA LYS A 4 15.45 -37.93 24.94
C LYS A 4 15.90 -36.74 24.11
N SER A 5 15.82 -36.89 22.79
CA SER A 5 16.14 -35.84 21.84
C SER A 5 15.39 -34.59 22.25
N SER A 6 16.15 -33.55 22.60
CA SER A 6 15.65 -32.24 23.01
C SER A 6 15.13 -31.47 21.79
N THR A 7 14.31 -32.13 20.98
CA THR A 7 13.72 -31.61 19.74
C THR A 7 12.38 -30.92 19.97
N THR A 8 11.80 -31.01 21.18
CA THR A 8 10.52 -30.37 21.50
C THR A 8 10.65 -28.85 21.69
N VAL A 9 11.73 -28.38 22.31
CA VAL A 9 11.98 -26.95 22.56
C VAL A 9 12.10 -26.10 21.27
N PRO A 10 12.86 -26.50 20.24
CA PRO A 10 12.98 -25.70 19.02
C PRO A 10 11.67 -25.63 18.20
N ALA A 11 10.82 -26.66 18.26
CA ALA A 11 9.56 -26.69 17.51
C ALA A 11 8.57 -25.61 17.99
N PHE A 12 8.49 -25.38 19.30
CA PHE A 12 7.67 -24.30 19.86
C PHE A 12 8.20 -22.93 19.46
N ALA A 13 9.52 -22.72 19.52
CA ALA A 13 10.14 -21.46 19.12
C ALA A 13 9.83 -21.08 17.66
N PHE A 14 9.92 -22.04 16.74
CA PHE A 14 9.54 -21.83 15.33
C PHE A 14 8.06 -21.49 15.14
N CYS A 15 7.18 -22.07 15.96
CA CYS A 15 5.75 -21.77 15.91
C CYS A 15 5.45 -20.33 16.37
N PHE A 16 6.12 -19.85 17.42
CA PHE A 16 6.01 -18.46 17.88
C PHE A 16 6.60 -17.46 16.88
N LEU A 17 7.69 -17.81 16.19
CA LEU A 17 8.27 -17.00 15.11
C LEU A 17 7.28 -16.74 13.96
N SER A 18 6.45 -17.73 13.57
CA SER A 18 5.43 -17.55 12.54
C SER A 18 4.33 -16.56 12.94
N LEU A 19 3.97 -16.53 14.23
CA LEU A 19 2.96 -15.60 14.78
C LEU A 19 3.49 -14.15 14.83
N LEU A 20 4.78 -13.97 15.13
CA LEU A 20 5.44 -12.66 15.15
C LEU A 20 5.44 -11.98 13.77
N SER A 21 5.63 -12.73 12.68
CA SER A 21 5.59 -12.20 11.31
C SER A 21 4.21 -11.65 10.91
N PHE A 22 3.13 -12.28 11.36
CA PHE A 22 1.76 -11.82 11.07
C PHE A 22 1.44 -10.51 11.80
N ALA A 23 1.87 -10.37 13.05
CA ALA A 23 1.71 -9.13 13.81
C ALA A 23 2.52 -7.96 13.20
N TYR A 24 3.70 -8.24 12.65
CA TYR A 24 4.55 -7.22 12.03
C TYR A 24 4.01 -6.71 10.69
N SER A 25 3.31 -7.55 9.92
CA SER A 25 2.72 -7.16 8.62
C SER A 25 1.71 -6.02 8.71
N ASN A 26 1.07 -5.81 9.86
CA ASN A 26 0.08 -4.75 10.06
C ASN A 26 0.68 -3.46 10.62
N THR A 27 2.01 -3.43 10.85
CA THR A 27 2.71 -2.27 11.44
C THR A 27 3.40 -1.38 10.40
N THR A 28 3.67 -1.92 9.21
CA THR A 28 4.07 -1.11 8.04
C THR A 28 2.83 -0.41 7.50
N ASN A 29 2.54 0.76 8.06
CA ASN A 29 1.59 1.70 7.49
C ASN A 29 2.19 2.25 6.18
N ASP A 30 2.12 1.45 5.12
CA ASP A 30 2.55 1.85 3.78
C ASP A 30 1.58 2.90 3.26
N LYS A 31 1.82 4.15 3.65
CA LYS A 31 1.08 5.31 3.18
C LYS A 31 1.52 5.59 1.75
N ILE A 32 0.62 5.36 0.81
CA ILE A 32 0.82 5.76 -0.58
C ILE A 32 0.31 7.19 -0.74
N TYR A 33 1.20 8.10 -1.11
CA TYR A 33 0.84 9.49 -1.42
C TYR A 33 0.63 9.63 -2.92
N LEU A 34 -0.60 9.94 -3.32
CA LEU A 34 -0.93 10.25 -4.71
C LEU A 34 -0.88 11.77 -4.92
N THR A 35 -0.14 12.19 -5.94
CA THR A 35 0.00 13.61 -6.29
C THR A 35 -0.53 13.81 -7.70
N GLY A 36 -1.32 14.87 -7.91
CA GLY A 36 -1.92 15.18 -9.20
C GLY A 36 -2.21 16.68 -9.32
N LEU A 37 -2.35 17.15 -10.56
CA LEU A 37 -2.62 18.54 -10.89
C LEU A 37 -3.95 18.61 -11.65
N VAL A 38 -4.72 19.67 -11.41
CA VAL A 38 -5.97 19.94 -12.14
C VAL A 38 -5.80 21.23 -12.94
N TYR A 39 -6.07 21.15 -14.24
CA TYR A 39 -5.95 22.29 -15.16
C TYR A 39 -7.22 22.44 -16.00
N CYS A 40 -7.47 23.68 -16.43
CA CYS A 40 -8.48 24.01 -17.43
C CYS A 40 -7.90 23.79 -18.82
N ASP A 41 -8.50 22.87 -19.58
CA ASP A 41 -8.21 22.67 -21.00
C ASP A 41 -8.95 23.72 -21.83
N ASN A 42 -8.34 24.90 -21.97
CA ASN A 42 -8.92 26.03 -22.68
C ASN A 42 -9.14 25.74 -24.19
N CYS A 43 -8.43 24.77 -24.75
CA CYS A 43 -8.44 24.49 -26.19
C CYS A 43 -9.12 23.17 -26.55
N GLN A 44 -9.63 22.42 -25.55
CA GLN A 44 -10.26 21.11 -25.72
C GLN A 44 -9.34 20.09 -26.44
N LEU A 45 -8.04 20.23 -26.25
CA LEU A 45 -7.02 19.36 -26.87
C LEU A 45 -6.89 18.02 -26.15
N LYS A 46 -7.58 17.85 -25.01
CA LYS A 46 -7.52 16.67 -24.11
C LYS A 46 -6.11 16.38 -23.61
N SER A 47 -5.24 17.39 -23.63
CA SER A 47 -3.86 17.31 -23.19
C SER A 47 -3.45 18.63 -22.54
N MET A 48 -2.48 18.56 -21.64
CA MET A 48 -1.93 19.76 -21.00
C MET A 48 -1.03 20.50 -21.99
N THR A 49 -1.22 21.81 -22.08
CA THR A 49 -0.45 22.72 -22.93
C THR A 49 0.06 23.91 -22.12
N GLU A 50 0.99 24.71 -22.67
CA GLU A 50 1.56 25.87 -21.98
C GLU A 50 0.51 26.94 -21.60
N ILE A 51 -0.56 27.04 -22.38
CA ILE A 51 -1.67 27.97 -22.13
C ILE A 51 -2.73 27.42 -21.18
N SER A 52 -2.59 26.17 -20.73
CA SER A 52 -3.50 25.56 -19.76
C SER A 52 -3.40 26.28 -18.42
N LYS A 53 -4.55 26.59 -17.81
CA LYS A 53 -4.59 27.32 -16.54
C LYS A 53 -4.77 26.35 -15.38
N MET A 54 -3.88 26.40 -14.40
CA MET A 54 -4.03 25.62 -13.17
C MET A 54 -5.27 26.06 -12.41
N ILE A 55 -6.02 25.10 -11.88
CA ILE A 55 -7.18 25.36 -11.01
C ILE A 55 -6.73 25.09 -9.57
N PRO A 56 -6.29 26.12 -8.82
CA PRO A 56 -5.93 25.94 -7.43
C PRO A 56 -7.15 25.50 -6.62
N SER A 57 -6.93 24.66 -5.62
CA SER A 57 -7.98 24.17 -4.70
C SER A 57 -9.12 23.39 -5.36
N ALA A 58 -8.89 22.82 -6.55
CA ALA A 58 -9.83 21.87 -7.14
C ALA A 58 -10.06 20.68 -6.19
N THR A 59 -11.33 20.36 -5.93
CA THR A 59 -11.70 19.18 -5.13
C THR A 59 -11.79 17.96 -6.04
N VAL A 60 -11.03 16.92 -5.72
CA VAL A 60 -11.01 15.66 -6.47
C VAL A 60 -11.44 14.51 -5.58
N ARG A 61 -12.07 13.48 -6.18
CA ARG A 61 -12.48 12.26 -5.50
C ARG A 61 -11.66 11.10 -6.03
N LEU A 62 -10.96 10.41 -5.13
CA LEU A 62 -10.31 9.14 -5.43
C LEU A 62 -11.31 8.01 -5.15
N GLU A 63 -11.46 7.09 -6.09
CA GLU A 63 -12.25 5.88 -5.92
C GLU A 63 -11.38 4.66 -6.19
N CYS A 64 -11.27 3.77 -5.20
CA CYS A 64 -10.70 2.45 -5.39
C CYS A 64 -11.82 1.47 -5.75
N ARG A 65 -11.57 0.60 -6.73
CA ARG A 65 -12.45 -0.52 -7.07
C ARG A 65 -11.64 -1.80 -6.98
N GLU A 66 -12.23 -2.82 -6.38
CA GLU A 66 -11.67 -4.18 -6.42
C GLU A 66 -11.61 -4.61 -7.90
N GLY A 67 -10.41 -4.91 -8.40
CA GLY A 67 -10.22 -5.25 -9.80
C GLY A 67 -10.28 -6.76 -10.04
N GLY A 68 -11.30 -7.19 -10.79
CA GLY A 68 -11.28 -8.35 -11.71
C GLY A 68 -11.27 -9.76 -11.10
N THR A 69 -12.29 -10.55 -11.45
CA THR A 69 -12.32 -12.02 -11.35
C THR A 69 -11.20 -12.69 -12.11
#